data_AF-A0A7X6JBE4-F1
#
_entry.id   AF-A0A7X6JBE4-F1
#
_cell.length_a   1.000
_cell.length_b   1.000
_cell.length_c   1.000
_cell.angle_alpha   90.00
_cell.angle_beta   90.00
_cell.angle_gamma   90.00
#
_symmetry.space_group_name_H-M   'P 1'
#
loop_
_entity.id
_entity.type
_entity.pdbx_description
1 polymer ?
#
loop_
_entity_poly.entity_id
_entity_poly.type
_entity_poly.pdbx_seq_one_letter_code
_entity_poly.pdbx_strand_id
1 'polypeptide(L)'
;MQIASIQTLQKRLDWYGTPDLYIPDEAHHAGAATWAEVIDTYRQGGAKIVGLSATPERLDGEGLGKWFDRMVVGPSTAWLIEQGYLAPYRLFAPSMPDLSGIKNRWRFQ
;
A
#
# COMPACT_ATOMS: atom_id res chain seq x y z
N MET A 1 14.87 10.82 12.77
CA MET A 1 13.68 10.11 12.25
C MET A 1 12.48 11.02 12.38
N GLN A 2 11.68 11.14 11.31
CA GLN A 2 10.45 11.94 11.28
C GLN A 2 9.29 11.01 10.95
N ILE A 3 8.11 11.27 11.53
CA ILE A 3 6.89 10.50 11.33
C ILE A 3 5.77 11.48 11.04
N ALA A 4 5.04 11.28 9.95
CA ALA A 4 3.94 12.15 9.55
C ALA A 4 2.88 11.35 8.77
N SER A 5 1.63 11.79 8.84
CA SER A 5 0.61 11.33 7.90
C SER A 5 0.86 11.91 6.51
N ILE A 6 0.35 11.24 5.48
CA ILE A 6 0.52 11.66 4.09
C ILE A 6 -0.04 13.07 3.85
N GLN A 7 -1.16 13.44 4.48
CA GLN A 7 -1.77 14.77 4.31
C GLN A 7 -0.93 15.88 4.96
N THR A 8 -0.26 15.58 6.07
CA THR A 8 0.66 16.52 6.72
C THR A 8 1.91 16.71 5.87
N LEU A 9 2.45 15.60 5.37
CA LEU A 9 3.66 15.58 4.56
C LEU A 9 3.48 16.35 3.26
N GLN A 10 2.41 16.07 2.51
CA GLN A 10 2.11 16.74 1.25
C GLN A 10 2.06 18.27 1.38
N LYS A 11 1.45 18.79 2.45
CA LYS A 11 1.28 20.24 2.66
C LYS A 11 2.56 20.95 3.13
N ARG A 12 3.60 20.21 3.50
CA ARG A 12 4.80 20.73 4.18
C ARG A 12 6.08 20.05 3.70
N LEU A 13 6.12 19.59 2.45
CA LEU A 13 7.27 18.88 1.88
C LEU A 13 8.57 19.68 2.03
N ASP A 14 8.48 21.00 1.91
CA ASP A 14 9.56 21.96 2.08
C ASP A 14 10.16 21.99 3.50
N TRP A 15 9.39 21.63 4.52
CA TRP A 15 9.86 21.62 5.92
C TRP A 15 10.74 20.41 6.22
N TYR A 16 10.56 19.33 5.47
CA TYR A 16 11.20 18.04 5.73
C TYR A 16 12.47 17.83 4.90
N GLY A 17 12.65 18.59 3.81
CA GLY A 17 13.71 18.35 2.84
C GLY A 17 13.59 16.96 2.20
N THR A 18 14.61 16.54 1.45
CA THR A 18 14.66 15.17 0.92
C THR A 18 15.36 14.24 1.92
N PRO A 19 14.70 13.17 2.40
CA PRO A 19 15.35 12.18 3.25
C PRO A 19 16.20 11.19 2.43
N ASP A 20 17.18 10.54 3.06
CA ASP A 20 17.90 9.42 2.43
C ASP A 20 16.99 8.20 2.19
N LEU A 21 15.97 8.02 3.06
CA LEU A 21 15.03 6.91 3.05
C LEU A 21 13.61 7.38 3.42
N TYR A 22 12.64 7.06 2.57
CA TYR A 22 11.21 7.26 2.82
C TYR A 22 10.51 5.90 2.93
N ILE A 23 9.75 5.71 4.01
CA ILE A 23 9.03 4.46 4.33
C ILE A 23 7.53 4.74 4.40
N PRO A 24 6.81 4.76 3.25
CA PRO A 24 5.36 4.84 3.26
C PRO A 24 4.75 3.52 3.76
N ASP A 25 4.03 3.58 4.87
CA ASP A 25 3.11 2.51 5.28
C ASP A 25 1.89 2.47 4.36
N GLU A 26 1.14 1.37 4.29
CA GLU A 26 -0.01 1.20 3.38
C GLU A 26 0.28 1.61 1.92
N ALA A 27 1.46 1.22 1.43
CA ALA A 27 2.00 1.59 0.11
C ALA A 27 1.11 1.18 -1.07
N HIS A 28 0.12 0.33 -0.86
CA HIS A 28 -0.91 0.02 -1.85
C HIS A 28 -1.73 1.26 -2.27
N HIS A 29 -1.71 2.33 -1.49
CA HIS A 29 -2.30 3.64 -1.84
C HIS A 29 -1.46 4.52 -2.77
N ALA A 30 -0.27 4.07 -3.23
CA ALA A 30 0.63 4.86 -4.07
C ALA A 30 -0.03 5.46 -5.34
N GLY A 31 -1.13 4.87 -5.81
CA GLY A 31 -1.93 5.37 -6.92
C GLY A 31 -2.70 6.66 -6.68
N ALA A 32 -3.02 6.98 -5.43
CA ALA A 32 -3.70 8.21 -5.12
C ALA A 32 -2.78 9.40 -5.45
N ALA A 33 -3.35 10.47 -6.02
CA ALA A 33 -2.59 11.63 -6.49
C ALA A 33 -1.62 12.19 -5.44
N THR A 34 -2.09 12.30 -4.19
CA THR A 34 -1.29 12.76 -3.05
C THR A 34 -0.09 11.85 -2.74
N TRP A 35 -0.27 10.54 -2.84
CA TRP A 35 0.81 9.59 -2.56
C TRP A 35 1.84 9.60 -3.69
N ALA A 36 1.37 9.59 -4.93
CA ALA A 36 2.21 9.67 -6.10
C ALA A 36 3.09 10.93 -6.08
N GLU A 37 2.50 12.09 -5.78
CA GLU A 37 3.21 13.38 -5.67
C GLU A 37 4.37 13.31 -4.66
N VAL A 38 4.13 12.79 -3.46
CA VAL A 38 5.15 12.69 -2.41
C VAL A 38 6.24 11.69 -2.80
N ILE A 39 5.87 10.51 -3.31
CA ILE A 39 6.83 9.48 -3.74
C ILE A 39 7.72 10.00 -4.86
N ASP A 40 7.12 10.64 -5.87
CA ASP A 40 7.84 11.17 -7.03
C ASP A 40 8.77 12.32 -6.61
N THR A 41 8.33 13.21 -5.73
CA THR A 41 9.15 14.32 -5.21
C THR A 41 10.40 13.79 -4.49
N TYR A 42 10.22 12.85 -3.57
CA TYR A 42 11.35 12.30 -2.82
C TYR A 42 12.26 11.42 -3.67
N ARG A 43 11.70 10.64 -4.60
CA ARG A 43 12.49 9.89 -5.59
C ARG A 43 13.36 10.83 -6.45
N GLN A 44 12.79 11.94 -6.94
CA GLN A 44 13.54 12.93 -7.73
C GLN A 44 14.67 13.59 -6.92
N GLY A 45 14.46 13.81 -5.62
CA GLY A 45 15.49 14.30 -4.72
C GLY A 45 16.57 13.26 -4.36
N GLY A 46 16.43 12.01 -4.80
CA GLY A 46 17.41 10.93 -4.56
C GLY A 46 17.10 10.02 -3.36
N ALA A 47 15.93 10.15 -2.74
CA ALA A 47 15.54 9.27 -1.64
C ALA A 47 15.34 7.83 -2.11
N LYS A 48 15.75 6.87 -1.29
CA LYS A 48 15.32 5.47 -1.44
C LYS A 48 13.90 5.32 -0.88
N ILE A 49 13.06 4.54 -1.56
CA ILE A 49 11.66 4.35 -1.18
C ILE A 49 11.43 2.88 -0.83
N VAL A 50 10.94 2.61 0.39
CA VAL A 50 10.60 1.27 0.86
C VAL A 50 9.15 1.26 1.34
N GLY A 51 8.24 0.86 0.47
CA GLY A 51 6.81 0.76 0.81
C GLY A 51 6.50 -0.48 1.62
N LEU A 52 5.66 -0.33 2.65
CA LEU A 52 5.14 -1.44 3.44
C LEU A 52 3.65 -1.61 3.11
N SER A 53 3.20 -2.85 2.90
CA SER A 53 1.79 -3.15 2.70
C SER A 53 1.52 -4.61 3.03
N ALA A 54 0.42 -4.87 3.73
CA ALA A 54 -0.10 -6.24 3.92
C ALA A 54 -0.95 -6.70 2.71
N THR A 55 -1.42 -5.76 1.89
CA THR A 55 -2.35 -5.99 0.78
C THR A 55 -1.83 -5.28 -0.47
N PRO A 56 -0.95 -5.88 -1.28
CA PRO A 56 -0.40 -5.22 -2.47
C PRO A 56 -1.40 -5.08 -3.63
N GLU A 57 -2.63 -5.60 -3.47
CA GLU A 57 -3.69 -5.51 -4.46
C GLU A 57 -4.38 -4.15 -4.44
N ARG A 58 -4.59 -3.57 -5.63
CA ARG A 58 -5.32 -2.31 -5.79
C ARG A 58 -6.73 -2.56 -6.31
N LEU A 59 -7.67 -1.76 -5.81
CA LEU A 59 -9.09 -1.84 -6.19
C LEU A 59 -9.36 -1.45 -7.65
N ASP A 60 -8.43 -0.71 -8.28
CA ASP A 60 -8.51 -0.29 -9.68
C ASP A 60 -7.83 -1.26 -10.65
N GLY A 61 -7.26 -2.38 -10.17
CA GLY A 61 -6.60 -3.39 -10.99
C GLY A 61 -5.21 -2.99 -11.50
N GLU A 62 -4.76 -1.76 -11.23
CA GLU A 62 -3.41 -1.32 -11.59
C GLU A 62 -2.37 -1.88 -10.62
N GLY A 63 -1.19 -2.23 -11.15
CA GLY A 63 -0.08 -2.70 -10.32
C GLY A 63 0.65 -1.56 -9.59
N LEU A 64 1.48 -1.92 -8.61
CA LEU A 64 2.36 -0.98 -7.91
C LEU A 64 3.68 -0.67 -8.66
N GLY A 65 3.91 -1.30 -9.81
CA GLY A 65 5.17 -1.24 -10.57
C GLY A 65 5.58 0.17 -11.03
N LYS A 66 4.64 1.12 -11.11
CA LYS A 66 4.95 2.53 -11.40
C LYS A 66 5.72 3.21 -10.26
N TRP A 67 5.49 2.79 -9.01
CA TRP A 67 6.10 3.39 -7.82
C TRP A 67 7.13 2.47 -7.15
N PHE A 68 7.17 1.18 -7.45
CA PHE A 68 8.10 0.26 -6.81
C PHE A 68 8.68 -0.71 -7.82
N ASP A 69 10.01 -0.81 -7.88
CA ASP A 69 10.73 -1.63 -8.86
C ASP A 69 10.71 -3.14 -8.52
N ARG A 70 10.55 -3.45 -7.23
CA ARG A 70 10.65 -4.80 -6.66
C ARG A 70 9.64 -4.97 -5.54
N MET A 71 9.05 -6.16 -5.48
CA MET A 71 8.23 -6.61 -4.36
C MET A 71 8.98 -7.71 -3.61
N VAL A 72 9.16 -7.52 -2.30
CA VAL A 72 9.69 -8.54 -1.41
C VAL A 72 8.51 -9.17 -0.68
N VAL A 73 8.26 -10.44 -0.92
CA VAL A 73 7.14 -11.16 -0.32
C VAL A 73 7.56 -11.69 1.05
N GLY A 74 6.82 -11.32 2.08
CA GLY A 74 7.01 -11.82 3.44
C GLY A 74 6.51 -13.26 3.62
N PRO A 75 6.72 -13.85 4.81
CA PRO A 75 6.14 -15.14 5.15
C PRO A 75 4.60 -15.08 5.09
N SER A 76 3.97 -16.23 4.85
CA SER A 76 2.51 -16.31 4.83
C SER A 76 1.93 -16.10 6.23
N THR A 77 0.69 -15.59 6.30
CA THR A 77 -0.06 -15.46 7.56
C THR A 77 -0.17 -16.81 8.29
N ALA A 78 -0.35 -17.91 7.56
CA ALA A 78 -0.41 -19.25 8.13
C ALA A 78 0.89 -19.64 8.82
N TRP A 79 2.04 -19.41 8.17
CA TRP A 79 3.35 -19.67 8.76
C TRP A 79 3.60 -18.80 9.99
N LEU A 80 3.22 -17.52 9.92
CA LEU A 80 3.34 -16.60 11.06
C LEU A 80 2.51 -17.04 12.28
N ILE A 81 1.32 -17.60 12.05
CA ILE A 81 0.48 -18.19 13.12
C ILE A 81 1.14 -19.47 13.66
N GLU A 82 1.61 -20.36 12.80
CA GLU A 82 2.27 -21.62 13.19
C GLU A 82 3.50 -21.37 14.07
N GLN A 83 4.28 -20.33 13.77
CA GLN A 83 5.48 -19.97 14.53
C GLN A 83 5.21 -19.08 15.76
N GLY A 84 3.94 -18.74 16.04
CA GLY A 84 3.57 -17.92 17.21
C GLY A 84 3.85 -16.42 17.08
N TYR A 85 4.14 -15.91 15.88
CA TYR A 85 4.29 -14.47 15.62
C TYR A 85 2.94 -13.75 15.48
N LEU A 86 1.89 -14.47 15.06
CA LEU A 86 0.51 -13.97 14.98
C LEU A 86 -0.43 -14.85 15.80
N ALA A 87 -1.51 -14.25 16.32
CA ALA A 87 -2.54 -14.98 17.02
C ALA A 87 -3.38 -15.85 16.06
N PRO A 88 -3.79 -17.07 16.45
CA PRO A 88 -4.73 -17.87 15.67
C PRO A 88 -6.09 -17.17 15.59
N TYR A 89 -6.78 -17.28 14.46
CA TYR A 89 -8.10 -16.68 14.25
C TYR A 89 -9.14 -17.73 13.85
N ARG A 90 -10.40 -17.45 14.17
CA ARG A 90 -11.57 -18.20 13.68
C ARG A 90 -12.38 -17.29 12.77
N LEU A 91 -12.38 -17.59 11.47
CA LEU A 91 -13.15 -16.82 10.50
C LEU A 91 -14.63 -17.17 10.57
N PHE A 92 -15.47 -16.17 10.79
CA PHE A 92 -16.92 -16.29 10.64
C PHE A 92 -17.32 -15.48 9.41
N ALA A 93 -17.56 -16.16 8.29
CA ALA A 93 -18.09 -15.55 7.08
C ALA A 93 -19.53 -16.03 6.87
N PRO A 94 -20.49 -15.14 6.53
CA PRO A 94 -21.82 -15.57 6.10
C PRO A 94 -21.70 -16.44 4.84
N SER A 95 -22.70 -17.29 4.57
CA SER A 95 -22.80 -17.99 3.28
C SER A 95 -22.60 -16.99 2.14
N MET A 96 -21.82 -17.37 1.12
CA MET A 96 -21.59 -16.56 -0.08
C MET A 96 -22.91 -15.91 -0.51
N PRO A 97 -23.04 -14.57 -0.45
CA PRO A 97 -24.25 -13.91 -0.88
C PRO A 97 -24.49 -14.23 -2.36
N ASP A 98 -25.75 -14.46 -2.73
CA ASP A 98 -26.11 -14.61 -4.14
C ASP A 98 -25.89 -13.27 -4.86
N LEU A 99 -24.82 -13.19 -5.65
CA LEU A 99 -24.45 -12.00 -6.41
C LEU A 99 -25.11 -11.97 -7.80
N SER A 100 -25.97 -12.93 -8.15
CA SER A 100 -26.60 -13.04 -9.48
C SER A 100 -27.43 -11.81 -9.88
N GLY A 101 -27.97 -11.07 -8.90
CA GLY A 101 -28.74 -9.84 -9.11
C GLY A 101 -27.92 -8.54 -9.16
N ILE A 102 -26.61 -8.60 -8.90
CA ILE A 102 -25.77 -7.40 -8.87
C ILE A 102 -25.26 -7.10 -10.29
N LYS A 103 -25.62 -5.93 -10.82
CA LYS A 103 -25.10 -5.46 -12.12
C LYS A 103 -23.61 -5.17 -12.01
N ASN A 104 -22.80 -6.03 -12.61
CA ASN A 104 -21.39 -5.77 -12.88
C ASN A 104 -21.26 -4.62 -13.88
N ARG A 105 -21.06 -3.38 -13.41
CA ARG A 105 -20.74 -2.23 -14.27
C ARG A 105 -19.23 -2.17 -14.52
N TRP A 106 -18.68 -3.19 -15.19
CA TRP A 106 -17.32 -3.14 -15.72
C TRP A 106 -17.36 -2.70 -17.17
N ARG A 107 -16.89 -1.47 -17.45
CA ARG A 107 -16.63 -0.96 -18.80
C ARG A 107 -15.13 -1.11 -19.04
N PHE A 108 -14.73 -2.10 -19.83
CA PHE A 108 -13.43 -2.07 -20.49
C PHE A 108 -13.58 -1.19 -21.75
N GLN A 109 -12.82 -0.10 -21.82
CA GLN A 109 -12.52 0.63 -23.05
C GLN A 109 -11.03 0.49 -23.31
#